data_AF-A0A9P8H8Z6-F1
#
_entry.id   AF-A0A9P8H8Z6-F1
#
_cell.length_a   1.000
_cell.length_b   1.000
_cell.length_c   1.000
_cell.angle_alpha   90.00
_cell.angle_beta   90.00
_cell.angle_gamma   90.00
#
_symmetry.space_group_name_H-M   'P 1'
#
loop_
_entity.id
_entity.type
_entity.pdbx_description
1 polymer ?
#
loop_
_entity_poly.entity_id
_entity_poly.type
_entity_poly.pdbx_seq_one_letter_code
_entity_poly.pdbx_strand_id
1 'polypeptide(L)'
;MLSYYSVRRPCATDPTNGNIALYPLSDHEEKPMKADCLSRTPRVLSASECCPNGKREKLSAWTRSTTCSHALLNEARYVFEMLRSEFFTRRFVFIMASKPQASPTKVAVLSDGTTDYQPLRSRAYDTNKPHITELPMTWRNWYQHLDWLSIYFIIVVPISGLVAATQVSLRLYTGLFAVVYYVMCGSGITAGYHRLWAHSCYKATLPLKIYLAAAGAGAAQGSIRWWSRGHRAHHRYTDTSKDPYSVRKGFWYSHMGWMVMKQNPKRIGRSDISDLNEDPVVVWQHKHYIKSVLTMALIVPTLVCGLGWGDWYGGFVYAGILRTGFIQQATFCVNSLAHWLGEQPFDDRNSPRDHVITALVTLGEGYHNFHHEFPSDYRNAIEWWQYDPTKWMIWTWKRLGLAYDLKQFRRNEIEKGRLQQLQKKVDQKRAKLDWGIPISQLPVFSWEEFVAQARSNGQALVAIGGVIHDVAPFIREHPGGRALILSAIGKDATAMFNGGVYQHSNAAHNLLSTMRVGVILGGGEVEIWKRTRAEKGAENLAGRAYGRQHPYDVHVFISCVE
;
A
#
# COMPACT_ATOMS: atom_id res chain seq x y z
N MET A 1 -26.24 -13.21 -36.24
CA MET A 1 -27.25 -12.14 -36.43
C MET A 1 -27.58 -11.53 -35.07
N LEU A 2 -28.44 -10.51 -35.04
CA LEU A 2 -28.95 -9.80 -33.85
C LEU A 2 -29.71 -10.79 -32.91
N SER A 3 -29.92 -10.54 -31.61
CA SER A 3 -30.56 -9.32 -31.09
C SER A 3 -30.26 -8.95 -29.62
N TYR A 4 -30.59 -7.71 -29.27
CA TYR A 4 -30.59 -7.17 -27.90
C TYR A 4 -31.85 -7.58 -27.13
N TYR A 5 -31.77 -7.60 -25.80
CA TYR A 5 -32.92 -7.41 -24.92
C TYR A 5 -32.64 -6.34 -23.85
N SER A 6 -33.63 -5.49 -23.62
CA SER A 6 -33.61 -4.39 -22.65
C SER A 6 -34.94 -4.41 -21.88
N VAL A 7 -34.88 -4.48 -20.55
CA VAL A 7 -36.08 -4.52 -19.69
C VAL A 7 -36.26 -3.18 -18.99
N ARG A 8 -37.42 -2.54 -19.18
CA ARG A 8 -37.82 -1.30 -18.49
C ARG A 8 -38.49 -1.62 -17.14
N ARG A 9 -38.48 -0.66 -16.22
CA ARG A 9 -39.38 -0.65 -15.04
C ARG A 9 -40.79 -0.17 -15.44
N PRO A 10 -41.86 -0.64 -14.79
CA PRO A 10 -43.21 -0.06 -14.92
C PRO A 10 -43.45 1.08 -13.92
N CYS A 11 -44.43 1.95 -14.23
CA CYS A 11 -45.09 2.88 -13.32
C CYS A 11 -46.60 2.87 -13.59
N ALA A 12 -47.41 2.90 -12.52
CA ALA A 12 -48.87 3.05 -12.51
C ALA A 12 -49.25 3.48 -11.06
N THR A 13 -49.60 4.73 -10.75
CA THR A 13 -50.85 5.51 -10.97
C THR A 13 -51.79 5.52 -9.76
N ASP A 14 -52.28 6.73 -9.46
CA ASP A 14 -53.15 7.22 -8.36
C ASP A 14 -54.65 6.81 -8.59
N PRO A 15 -55.73 7.24 -7.84
CA PRO A 15 -55.81 8.32 -6.83
C PRO A 15 -56.75 8.17 -5.60
N THR A 16 -56.76 9.17 -4.70
CA THR A 16 -57.98 9.64 -3.98
C THR A 16 -57.87 11.08 -3.40
N ASN A 17 -58.98 11.82 -3.39
CA ASN A 17 -59.09 13.31 -3.27
C ASN A 17 -58.93 13.96 -1.86
N GLY A 18 -58.67 15.28 -1.81
CA GLY A 18 -58.93 16.16 -0.65
C GLY A 18 -58.62 17.68 -0.84
N ASN A 19 -59.65 18.55 -0.84
CA ASN A 19 -59.62 20.03 -1.03
C ASN A 19 -58.73 20.78 0.02
N ILE A 20 -58.07 21.94 -0.20
CA ILE A 20 -58.35 23.27 -0.84
C ILE A 20 -59.17 24.26 0.03
N ALA A 21 -58.49 25.27 0.63
CA ALA A 21 -58.88 26.66 0.99
C ALA A 21 -57.78 27.28 1.93
N LEU A 22 -57.02 28.36 1.63
CA LEU A 22 -57.29 29.81 1.49
C LEU A 22 -57.13 30.68 2.79
N TYR A 23 -56.16 31.61 2.73
CA TYR A 23 -55.83 32.90 3.43
C TYR A 23 -56.85 33.61 4.39
N PRO A 24 -56.50 34.65 5.22
CA PRO A 24 -55.39 35.65 5.04
C PRO A 24 -54.66 36.27 6.28
N LEU A 25 -53.67 37.16 6.02
CA LEU A 25 -53.12 38.26 6.88
C LEU A 25 -52.38 37.86 8.20
N SER A 26 -51.48 38.64 8.83
CA SER A 26 -50.91 40.02 8.69
C SER A 26 -49.63 40.12 9.60
N ASP A 27 -48.69 41.10 9.59
CA ASP A 27 -48.30 42.25 8.73
C ASP A 27 -46.83 42.71 9.03
N HIS A 28 -46.42 43.91 8.54
CA HIS A 28 -45.15 44.67 8.80
C HIS A 28 -43.85 44.21 8.11
N GLU A 29 -42.95 45.09 7.63
CA GLU A 29 -43.13 46.46 7.09
C GLU A 29 -41.87 46.87 6.28
N GLU A 30 -42.01 47.54 5.12
CA GLU A 30 -40.91 48.12 4.33
C GLU A 30 -41.04 49.64 4.21
N LYS A 31 -39.91 50.35 4.08
CA LYS A 31 -39.79 51.48 3.12
C LYS A 31 -38.35 51.90 2.78
N PRO A 32 -38.10 52.50 1.58
CA PRO A 32 -36.76 52.75 1.06
C PRO A 32 -36.53 54.24 0.70
N MET A 33 -35.74 54.51 -0.36
CA MET A 33 -35.35 55.81 -0.96
C MET A 33 -34.13 56.47 -0.28
N LYS A 34 -33.30 57.28 -0.97
CA LYS A 34 -33.44 57.90 -2.31
C LYS A 34 -32.09 58.04 -3.01
N ALA A 35 -32.09 58.27 -4.32
CA ALA A 35 -30.90 58.67 -5.09
C ALA A 35 -31.03 60.13 -5.55
N ASP A 36 -29.91 60.79 -5.84
CA ASP A 36 -29.88 62.02 -6.63
C ASP A 36 -28.55 62.17 -7.37
N CYS A 37 -28.58 62.84 -8.52
CA CYS A 37 -27.43 63.16 -9.36
C CYS A 37 -27.18 64.67 -9.35
N LEU A 38 -25.94 65.12 -9.55
CA LEU A 38 -25.62 66.16 -10.57
C LEU A 38 -24.12 66.45 -10.74
N SER A 39 -23.80 66.90 -11.94
CA SER A 39 -22.50 67.33 -12.45
C SER A 39 -21.82 68.49 -11.69
N ARG A 40 -20.48 68.57 -11.75
CA ARG A 40 -19.75 69.69 -12.43
C ARG A 40 -18.21 69.55 -12.43
N THR A 41 -17.64 69.55 -13.63
CA THR A 41 -16.27 70.00 -13.95
C THR A 41 -16.37 71.28 -14.82
N PRO A 42 -15.30 72.00 -15.19
CA PRO A 42 -13.89 71.93 -14.75
C PRO A 42 -13.37 73.28 -14.20
N ARG A 43 -12.08 73.38 -13.90
CA ARG A 43 -11.31 74.63 -14.14
C ARG A 43 -9.86 74.33 -14.55
N VAL A 44 -9.27 75.26 -15.30
CA VAL A 44 -7.97 75.12 -15.97
C VAL A 44 -7.06 76.28 -15.56
N LEU A 45 -5.80 75.95 -15.26
CA LEU A 45 -4.63 76.83 -15.29
C LEU A 45 -3.50 75.98 -15.87
N SER A 46 -3.13 76.13 -17.16
CA SER A 46 -2.34 77.20 -17.79
C SER A 46 -0.83 76.88 -17.76
N ALA A 47 -0.14 77.14 -18.86
CA ALA A 47 1.17 76.55 -19.18
C ALA A 47 2.33 77.58 -19.22
N SER A 48 3.43 77.22 -19.90
CA SER A 48 4.77 77.85 -19.94
C SER A 48 5.67 77.47 -18.74
N GLU A 49 7.00 77.31 -18.88
CA GLU A 49 7.87 77.55 -20.04
C GLU A 49 9.15 76.67 -20.06
N CYS A 50 10.06 76.93 -21.02
CA CYS A 50 11.45 76.43 -21.12
C CYS A 50 11.73 74.95 -21.46
N CYS A 51 11.88 74.69 -22.77
CA CYS A 51 12.93 73.81 -23.33
C CYS A 51 14.16 74.69 -23.70
N PRO A 52 15.31 74.18 -24.22
CA PRO A 52 15.65 72.79 -24.54
C PRO A 52 17.03 72.31 -24.03
N ASN A 53 17.26 70.99 -24.08
CA ASN A 53 18.43 70.41 -24.77
C ASN A 53 18.32 68.89 -24.85
N GLY A 54 18.76 68.29 -25.97
CA GLY A 54 18.61 66.85 -26.21
C GLY A 54 19.92 66.15 -26.57
N LYS A 55 20.06 64.90 -26.14
CA LYS A 55 20.93 63.88 -26.76
C LYS A 55 20.30 62.50 -26.59
N ARG A 56 20.64 61.58 -27.50
CA ARG A 56 20.04 60.24 -27.58
C ARG A 56 20.78 59.26 -26.67
N GLU A 57 20.04 58.47 -25.89
CA GLU A 57 20.49 57.14 -25.48
C GLU A 57 19.46 56.07 -25.85
N LYS A 58 19.79 55.28 -26.87
CA LYS A 58 19.23 53.94 -27.11
C LYS A 58 20.40 52.97 -26.98
N LEU A 59 20.53 52.22 -25.86
CA LEU A 59 21.22 50.92 -25.73
C LEU A 59 21.40 50.51 -24.25
N SER A 60 20.46 49.76 -23.65
CA SER A 60 20.68 49.10 -22.34
C SER A 60 19.83 47.85 -22.05
N ALA A 61 18.98 47.42 -23.00
CA ALA A 61 18.05 46.30 -22.80
C ALA A 61 18.62 44.90 -23.14
N TRP A 62 19.76 44.81 -23.84
CA TRP A 62 20.30 43.53 -24.35
C TRP A 62 21.40 42.91 -23.47
N THR A 63 22.13 43.72 -22.70
CA THR A 63 23.30 43.30 -21.92
C THR A 63 23.00 42.60 -20.58
N ARG A 64 21.72 42.48 -20.19
CA ARG A 64 21.29 41.72 -19.00
C ARG A 64 20.80 40.29 -19.31
N SER A 65 20.73 39.90 -20.58
CA SER A 65 20.36 38.55 -21.01
C SER A 65 21.57 37.61 -21.02
N THR A 66 22.67 38.04 -21.64
CA THR A 66 23.86 37.22 -21.90
C THR A 66 24.65 36.81 -20.65
N THR A 67 24.64 37.62 -19.58
CA THR A 67 25.33 37.29 -18.33
C THR A 67 24.67 36.12 -17.57
N CYS A 68 23.34 35.97 -17.63
CA CYS A 68 22.65 34.87 -16.94
C CYS A 68 22.82 33.53 -17.67
N SER A 69 22.85 33.55 -19.01
CA SER A 69 23.17 32.35 -19.83
C SER A 69 24.54 31.76 -19.51
N HIS A 70 25.52 32.60 -19.15
CA HIS A 70 26.84 32.15 -18.70
C HIS A 70 26.79 31.46 -17.33
N ALA A 71 25.93 31.88 -16.40
CA ALA A 71 25.78 31.21 -15.10
C ALA A 71 25.23 29.79 -15.27
N LEU A 72 24.15 29.62 -16.05
CA LEU A 72 23.58 28.30 -16.37
C LEU A 72 24.57 27.36 -17.06
N LEU A 73 25.40 27.88 -17.98
CA LEU A 73 26.46 27.09 -18.62
C LEU A 73 27.60 26.76 -17.66
N ASN A 74 27.98 27.66 -16.76
CA ASN A 74 29.05 27.42 -15.79
C ASN A 74 28.64 26.40 -14.72
N GLU A 75 27.42 26.45 -14.18
CA GLU A 75 26.91 25.43 -13.24
C GLU A 75 26.83 24.05 -13.90
N ALA A 76 26.26 23.98 -15.11
CA ALA A 76 26.22 22.73 -15.87
C ALA A 76 27.63 22.16 -16.17
N ARG A 77 28.61 23.05 -16.40
CA ARG A 77 30.03 22.68 -16.59
C ARG A 77 30.69 22.23 -15.30
N TYR A 78 30.39 22.86 -14.16
CA TYR A 78 30.89 22.45 -12.84
C TYR A 78 30.37 21.07 -12.44
N VAL A 79 29.09 20.78 -12.71
CA VAL A 79 28.52 19.42 -12.59
C VAL A 79 29.23 18.43 -13.51
N PHE A 80 29.52 18.80 -14.76
CA PHE A 80 30.26 17.95 -15.70
C PHE A 80 31.71 17.70 -15.28
N GLU A 81 32.40 18.69 -14.73
CA GLU A 81 33.80 18.57 -14.29
C GLU A 81 33.90 17.81 -12.95
N MET A 82 32.95 18.00 -12.02
CA MET A 82 32.80 17.16 -10.82
C MET A 82 32.61 15.69 -11.20
N LEU A 83 31.66 15.38 -12.10
CA LEU A 83 31.43 14.02 -12.61
C LEU A 83 32.62 13.45 -13.40
N ARG A 84 33.53 14.29 -13.91
CA ARG A 84 34.77 13.88 -14.60
C ARG A 84 35.92 13.63 -13.62
N SER A 85 35.93 14.29 -12.46
CA SER A 85 37.03 14.28 -11.50
C SER A 85 37.21 12.94 -10.76
N GLU A 86 36.12 12.28 -10.34
CA GLU A 86 36.21 11.00 -9.59
C GLU A 86 36.78 9.82 -10.41
N PHE A 87 36.91 9.96 -11.74
CA PHE A 87 37.28 8.86 -12.63
C PHE A 87 38.78 8.70 -12.90
N PHE A 88 39.63 9.70 -12.61
CA PHE A 88 41.04 9.68 -13.05
C PHE A 88 42.08 10.13 -12.01
N THR A 89 43.03 9.22 -11.72
CA THR A 89 44.28 9.27 -10.90
C THR A 89 44.29 8.21 -9.79
N ARG A 90 45.42 7.64 -9.34
CA ARG A 90 46.80 7.54 -9.90
C ARG A 90 47.42 6.18 -9.46
N ARG A 91 48.53 5.75 -10.08
CA ARG A 91 49.32 4.58 -9.63
C ARG A 91 49.99 4.85 -8.28
N PHE A 92 50.10 3.82 -7.44
CA PHE A 92 51.37 3.35 -6.85
C PHE A 92 51.20 1.88 -6.41
N VAL A 93 52.30 1.15 -6.24
CA VAL A 93 52.33 -0.29 -5.91
C VAL A 93 53.22 -0.50 -4.70
N PHE A 94 52.76 -1.30 -3.73
CA PHE A 94 53.63 -2.08 -2.84
C PHE A 94 52.93 -3.38 -2.43
N ILE A 95 53.72 -4.44 -2.22
CA ILE A 95 53.26 -5.79 -1.88
C ILE A 95 53.81 -6.15 -0.49
N MET A 96 52.96 -6.70 0.37
CA MET A 96 53.32 -7.62 1.46
C MET A 96 52.13 -8.57 1.68
N ALA A 97 52.39 -9.81 2.09
CA ALA A 97 51.36 -10.85 2.19
C ALA A 97 51.46 -11.63 3.51
N SER A 98 50.30 -12.09 4.02
CA SER A 98 50.20 -12.99 5.16
C SER A 98 49.04 -13.98 4.98
N LYS A 99 49.17 -15.19 5.51
CA LYS A 99 48.26 -16.33 5.27
C LYS A 99 46.98 -16.27 6.13
N PRO A 100 45.86 -16.89 5.67
CA PRO A 100 44.63 -16.98 6.45
C PRO A 100 44.68 -18.08 7.53
N GLN A 101 43.84 -17.93 8.56
CA GLN A 101 43.49 -18.99 9.52
C GLN A 101 42.06 -19.49 9.27
N ALA A 102 41.76 -20.72 9.68
CA ALA A 102 40.55 -21.44 9.26
C ALA A 102 39.26 -20.98 9.97
N SER A 103 38.13 -21.08 9.26
CA SER A 103 36.78 -20.84 9.78
C SER A 103 36.01 -22.15 9.99
N PRO A 104 35.13 -22.26 11.02
CA PRO A 104 34.38 -23.48 11.29
C PRO A 104 33.31 -23.80 10.23
N THR A 105 32.86 -25.05 10.24
CA THR A 105 32.04 -25.71 9.21
C THR A 105 30.72 -24.99 8.91
N LYS A 106 30.46 -24.67 7.65
CA LYS A 106 29.17 -24.16 7.19
C LYS A 106 28.16 -25.30 7.01
N VAL A 107 26.98 -25.16 7.60
CA VAL A 107 25.80 -25.94 7.20
C VAL A 107 25.46 -25.60 5.74
N ALA A 108 25.12 -26.61 4.94
CA ALA A 108 24.84 -26.44 3.52
C ALA A 108 23.55 -25.63 3.30
N VAL A 109 23.69 -24.38 2.86
CA VAL A 109 22.57 -23.55 2.42
C VAL A 109 22.10 -24.03 1.05
N LEU A 110 20.83 -24.40 0.92
CA LEU A 110 20.22 -24.74 -0.36
C LEU A 110 20.35 -23.56 -1.34
N SER A 111 20.83 -23.84 -2.56
CA SER A 111 21.00 -22.81 -3.60
C SER A 111 19.66 -22.15 -3.95
N ASP A 112 19.58 -20.82 -3.92
CA ASP A 112 18.34 -20.07 -4.19
C ASP A 112 18.03 -19.87 -5.68
N GLY A 113 18.68 -20.66 -6.54
CA GLY A 113 18.56 -20.65 -8.00
C GLY A 113 19.30 -19.50 -8.68
N THR A 114 19.83 -18.52 -7.94
CA THR A 114 20.53 -17.38 -8.55
C THR A 114 22.02 -17.66 -8.70
N THR A 115 22.49 -17.75 -9.95
CA THR A 115 23.93 -17.83 -10.25
C THR A 115 24.66 -16.58 -9.74
N ASP A 116 25.88 -16.77 -9.27
CA ASP A 116 26.51 -15.77 -8.41
C ASP A 116 26.92 -14.48 -9.12
N TYR A 117 26.89 -13.40 -8.34
CA TYR A 117 27.16 -12.02 -8.77
C TYR A 117 28.50 -11.88 -9.51
N GLN A 118 28.43 -11.59 -10.81
CA GLN A 118 29.51 -10.95 -11.55
C GLN A 118 29.21 -9.44 -11.68
N PRO A 119 30.02 -8.54 -11.09
CA PRO A 119 29.84 -7.11 -11.28
C PRO A 119 30.26 -6.68 -12.69
N LEU A 120 29.35 -6.03 -13.41
CA LEU A 120 29.66 -5.27 -14.63
C LEU A 120 30.39 -3.94 -14.28
N ARG A 121 31.51 -4.02 -13.56
CA ARG A 121 32.39 -2.89 -13.22
C ARG A 121 33.84 -3.24 -13.57
N SER A 122 34.50 -2.35 -14.30
CA SER A 122 35.86 -2.50 -14.83
C SER A 122 37.00 -2.36 -13.81
N ARG A 123 36.72 -2.46 -12.52
CA ARG A 123 37.71 -2.51 -11.43
C ARG A 123 37.44 -3.74 -10.57
N ALA A 124 38.49 -4.47 -10.23
CA ALA A 124 38.41 -5.62 -9.33
C ALA A 124 37.77 -5.20 -8.00
N TYR A 125 36.61 -5.76 -7.71
CA TYR A 125 35.94 -5.60 -6.41
C TYR A 125 36.56 -6.61 -5.44
N ASP A 126 37.36 -6.13 -4.49
CA ASP A 126 37.90 -6.97 -3.42
C ASP A 126 36.75 -7.55 -2.58
N THR A 127 36.54 -8.86 -2.74
CA THR A 127 35.49 -9.61 -2.04
C THR A 127 35.80 -9.79 -0.56
N ASN A 128 37.06 -9.68 -0.14
CA ASN A 128 37.49 -9.91 1.24
C ASN A 128 37.42 -8.65 2.10
N LYS A 129 37.52 -7.46 1.51
CA LYS A 129 37.36 -6.20 2.25
C LYS A 129 35.93 -6.09 2.83
N PRO A 130 35.78 -5.77 4.14
CA PRO A 130 34.47 -5.52 4.74
C PRO A 130 33.85 -4.26 4.12
N HIS A 131 32.53 -4.30 3.91
CA HIS A 131 31.80 -3.12 3.43
C HIS A 131 31.63 -2.10 4.57
N ILE A 132 31.50 -0.81 4.25
CA ILE A 132 31.41 0.25 5.28
C ILE A 132 30.27 0.01 6.28
N THR A 133 29.14 -0.53 5.83
CA THR A 133 27.97 -0.94 6.63
C THR A 133 28.23 -2.10 7.61
N GLU A 134 29.39 -2.74 7.53
CA GLU A 134 29.79 -3.87 8.39
C GLU A 134 30.74 -3.38 9.50
N LEU A 135 31.12 -2.10 9.47
CA LEU A 135 31.79 -1.38 10.54
C LEU A 135 30.76 -0.58 11.35
N PRO A 136 30.95 -0.37 12.66
CA PRO A 136 30.10 0.53 13.43
C PRO A 136 30.19 1.96 12.89
N MET A 137 29.07 2.69 12.97
CA MET A 137 29.03 4.11 12.64
C MET A 137 29.54 4.94 13.83
N THR A 138 30.44 5.87 13.54
CA THR A 138 31.15 6.71 14.52
C THR A 138 31.33 8.13 13.96
N TRP A 139 31.65 9.08 14.84
CA TRP A 139 32.01 10.45 14.46
C TRP A 139 33.15 10.55 13.43
N ARG A 140 34.01 9.52 13.32
CA ARG A 140 35.14 9.49 12.36
C ARG A 140 34.82 8.83 11.01
N ASN A 141 33.67 8.15 10.84
CA ASN A 141 33.34 7.46 9.59
C ASN A 141 31.89 7.63 9.09
N TRP A 142 30.98 8.28 9.83
CA TRP A 142 29.56 8.45 9.42
C TRP A 142 29.38 8.92 7.97
N TYR A 143 30.16 9.92 7.53
CA TYR A 143 30.14 10.45 6.16
C TYR A 143 30.50 9.42 5.08
N GLN A 144 31.17 8.32 5.45
CA GLN A 144 31.50 7.21 4.55
C GLN A 144 30.32 6.25 4.36
N HIS A 145 29.41 6.15 5.34
CA HIS A 145 28.16 5.39 5.24
C HIS A 145 27.12 6.08 4.33
N LEU A 146 27.26 7.38 4.07
CA LEU A 146 26.33 8.16 3.24
C LEU A 146 26.60 8.02 1.74
N ASP A 147 25.54 7.95 0.94
CA ASP A 147 25.59 8.09 -0.52
C ASP A 147 25.34 9.56 -0.89
N TRP A 148 26.43 10.33 -1.02
CA TRP A 148 26.40 11.75 -1.33
C TRP A 148 25.76 12.09 -2.68
N LEU A 149 25.81 11.19 -3.67
CA LEU A 149 25.16 11.40 -4.97
C LEU A 149 23.64 11.31 -4.82
N SER A 150 23.17 10.30 -4.09
CA SER A 150 21.74 10.14 -3.79
C SER A 150 21.22 11.27 -2.87
N ILE A 151 22.00 11.70 -1.88
CA ILE A 151 21.69 12.89 -1.04
C ILE A 151 21.53 14.14 -1.89
N TYR A 152 22.43 14.39 -2.84
CA TYR A 152 22.35 15.58 -3.69
C TYR A 152 21.03 15.63 -4.47
N PHE A 153 20.65 14.54 -5.15
CA PHE A 153 19.44 14.52 -5.98
C PHE A 153 18.12 14.39 -5.20
N ILE A 154 18.12 13.82 -4.00
CA ILE A 154 16.89 13.58 -3.20
C ILE A 154 16.64 14.68 -2.16
N ILE A 155 17.70 15.33 -1.66
CA ILE A 155 17.61 16.33 -0.59
C ILE A 155 18.02 17.71 -1.11
N VAL A 156 19.24 17.86 -1.63
CA VAL A 156 19.78 19.19 -2.00
C VAL A 156 19.01 19.80 -3.17
N VAL A 157 18.73 19.04 -4.23
CA VAL A 157 18.01 19.53 -5.40
C VAL A 157 16.57 19.96 -5.06
N PRO A 158 15.71 19.15 -4.39
CA PRO A 158 14.39 19.60 -3.95
C PRO A 158 14.42 20.82 -3.01
N ILE A 159 15.39 20.89 -2.07
CA ILE A 159 15.56 22.08 -1.21
C ILE A 159 15.93 23.32 -2.02
N SER A 160 16.82 23.20 -3.02
CA SER A 160 17.15 24.33 -3.91
C SER A 160 15.94 24.81 -4.72
N GLY A 161 15.02 23.90 -5.07
CA GLY A 161 13.73 24.23 -5.66
C GLY A 161 12.81 25.00 -4.70
N LEU A 162 12.77 24.62 -3.42
CA LEU A 162 11.99 25.32 -2.40
C LEU A 162 12.54 26.74 -2.15
N VAL A 163 13.86 26.90 -2.12
CA VAL A 163 14.51 28.21 -2.00
C VAL A 163 14.23 29.05 -3.25
N ALA A 164 14.37 28.50 -4.46
CA ALA A 164 14.08 29.20 -5.71
C ALA A 164 12.60 29.63 -5.83
N ALA A 165 11.66 28.87 -5.27
CA ALA A 165 10.24 29.23 -5.22
C ALA A 165 9.93 30.44 -4.32
N THR A 166 10.88 30.92 -3.50
CA THR A 166 10.76 32.22 -2.81
C THR A 166 11.07 33.42 -3.72
N GLN A 167 11.71 33.18 -4.87
CA GLN A 167 12.16 34.21 -5.83
C GLN A 167 11.42 34.13 -7.17
N VAL A 168 10.88 32.95 -7.52
CA VAL A 168 10.16 32.69 -8.78
C VAL A 168 8.68 32.51 -8.48
N SER A 169 7.83 33.48 -8.87
CA SER A 169 6.38 33.42 -8.62
C SER A 169 5.69 32.32 -9.44
N LEU A 170 4.88 31.47 -8.79
CA LEU A 170 4.07 30.46 -9.46
C LEU A 170 2.97 31.08 -10.33
N ARG A 171 3.07 30.91 -11.66
CA ARG A 171 1.98 31.23 -12.59
C ARG A 171 0.95 30.10 -12.67
N LEU A 172 -0.32 30.44 -12.89
CA LEU A 172 -1.43 29.47 -12.94
C LEU A 172 -1.20 28.35 -13.96
N TYR A 173 -0.86 28.68 -15.21
CA TYR A 173 -0.59 27.67 -16.24
C TYR A 173 0.61 26.77 -15.91
N THR A 174 1.64 27.32 -15.27
CA THR A 174 2.80 26.57 -14.75
C THR A 174 2.39 25.60 -13.65
N GLY A 175 1.51 26.01 -12.72
CA GLY A 175 0.96 25.14 -11.68
C GLY A 175 0.09 24.02 -12.25
N LEU A 176 -0.84 24.35 -13.14
CA LEU A 176 -1.70 23.36 -13.82
C LEU A 176 -0.88 22.36 -14.63
N PHE A 177 0.10 22.84 -15.40
CA PHE A 177 1.02 21.97 -16.13
C PHE A 177 1.88 21.12 -15.20
N ALA A 178 2.40 21.66 -14.09
CA ALA A 178 3.15 20.88 -13.10
C ALA A 178 2.31 19.73 -12.51
N VAL A 179 1.01 19.94 -12.25
CA VAL A 179 0.09 18.89 -11.77
C VAL A 179 -0.18 17.83 -12.87
N VAL A 180 -0.43 18.24 -14.12
CA VAL A 180 -0.59 17.29 -15.23
C VAL A 180 0.69 16.48 -15.44
N TYR A 181 1.85 17.15 -15.42
CA TYR A 181 3.16 16.52 -15.62
C TYR A 181 3.59 15.66 -14.43
N TYR A 182 3.12 15.96 -13.21
CA TYR A 182 3.21 15.09 -12.03
C TYR A 182 2.51 13.75 -12.30
N VAL A 183 1.25 13.80 -12.75
CA VAL A 183 0.46 12.59 -13.05
C VAL A 183 1.06 11.80 -14.23
N MET A 184 1.55 12.49 -15.28
CA MET A 184 2.23 11.83 -16.41
C MET A 184 3.50 11.10 -15.96
N CYS A 185 4.42 11.78 -15.27
CA CYS A 185 5.66 11.17 -14.78
C CYS A 185 5.40 10.06 -13.75
N GLY A 186 4.40 10.26 -12.87
CA GLY A 186 3.93 9.25 -11.93
C GLY A 186 3.44 7.97 -12.61
N SER A 187 2.67 8.09 -13.70
CA SER A 187 2.22 6.94 -14.50
C SER A 187 3.38 6.13 -15.11
N GLY A 188 4.51 6.79 -15.38
CA GLY A 188 5.75 6.14 -15.81
C GLY A 188 6.35 5.23 -14.72
N ILE A 189 6.18 5.56 -13.44
CA ILE A 189 6.53 4.69 -12.32
C ILE A 189 5.46 3.61 -12.10
N THR A 190 4.20 4.01 -11.91
CA THR A 190 3.13 3.09 -11.48
C THR A 190 2.69 2.13 -12.58
N ALA A 191 2.35 2.61 -13.78
CA ALA A 191 2.03 1.72 -14.89
C ALA A 191 3.29 1.11 -15.51
N GLY A 192 4.35 1.92 -15.68
CA GLY A 192 5.61 1.49 -16.29
C GLY A 192 6.48 0.64 -15.38
N TYR A 193 7.30 1.28 -14.55
CA TYR A 193 8.41 0.62 -13.84
C TYR A 193 7.92 -0.51 -12.92
N HIS A 194 6.74 -0.32 -12.35
CA HIS A 194 6.05 -1.22 -11.45
C HIS A 194 5.21 -2.27 -12.20
N ARG A 195 4.00 -1.92 -12.67
CA ARG A 195 3.05 -2.92 -13.21
C ARG A 195 3.48 -3.55 -14.55
N LEU A 196 4.14 -2.81 -15.44
CA LEU A 196 4.63 -3.35 -16.72
C LEU A 196 5.97 -4.09 -16.59
N TRP A 197 6.98 -3.46 -15.97
CA TRP A 197 8.35 -4.01 -15.96
C TRP A 197 8.72 -4.79 -14.69
N ALA A 198 8.32 -4.39 -13.48
CA ALA A 198 8.64 -5.17 -12.29
C ALA A 198 7.80 -6.45 -12.18
N HIS A 199 6.49 -6.36 -12.41
CA HIS A 199 5.54 -7.47 -12.19
C HIS A 199 4.93 -8.09 -13.45
N SER A 200 5.14 -7.46 -14.62
CA SER A 200 4.63 -7.93 -15.91
C SER A 200 3.12 -8.21 -15.90
N CYS A 201 2.34 -7.35 -15.25
CA CYS A 201 0.88 -7.47 -15.10
C CYS A 201 0.12 -7.28 -16.41
N TYR A 202 0.76 -6.70 -17.44
CA TYR A 202 0.23 -6.54 -18.78
C TYR A 202 1.36 -6.45 -19.81
N LYS A 203 1.04 -6.44 -21.10
CA LYS A 203 1.96 -6.16 -22.21
C LYS A 203 1.59 -4.83 -22.87
N ALA A 204 2.59 -4.10 -23.36
CA ALA A 204 2.44 -2.77 -23.96
C ALA A 204 3.04 -2.74 -25.38
N THR A 205 2.39 -1.99 -26.28
CA THR A 205 2.93 -1.68 -27.61
C THR A 205 4.17 -0.79 -27.51
N LEU A 206 5.01 -0.77 -28.55
CA LEU A 206 6.26 0.01 -28.55
C LEU A 206 6.05 1.51 -28.26
N PRO A 207 5.05 2.23 -28.81
CA PRO A 207 4.79 3.62 -28.46
C PRO A 207 4.48 3.82 -26.96
N LEU A 208 3.68 2.92 -26.36
CA LEU A 208 3.36 2.98 -24.94
C LEU A 208 4.59 2.67 -24.07
N LYS A 209 5.44 1.71 -24.47
CA LYS A 209 6.73 1.46 -23.79
C LYS A 209 7.64 2.69 -23.83
N ILE A 210 7.77 3.35 -24.97
CA ILE A 210 8.59 4.57 -25.12
C ILE A 210 8.05 5.70 -24.24
N TYR A 211 6.73 5.93 -24.25
CA TYR A 211 6.08 6.90 -23.37
C TYR A 211 6.37 6.63 -21.88
N LEU A 212 6.13 5.40 -21.40
CA LEU A 212 6.33 5.05 -19.99
C LEU A 212 7.81 5.13 -19.57
N ALA A 213 8.74 4.76 -20.46
CA ALA A 213 10.18 4.85 -20.22
C ALA A 213 10.66 6.31 -20.08
N ALA A 214 10.13 7.21 -20.91
CA ALA A 214 10.42 8.64 -20.85
C ALA A 214 9.74 9.31 -19.65
N ALA A 215 8.45 9.05 -19.41
CA ALA A 215 7.70 9.59 -18.29
C ALA A 215 8.33 9.20 -16.94
N GLY A 216 8.69 7.92 -16.76
CA GLY A 216 9.35 7.44 -15.54
C GLY A 216 10.77 8.01 -15.37
N ALA A 217 11.47 8.36 -16.46
CA ALA A 217 12.74 9.10 -16.35
C ALA A 217 12.53 10.51 -15.76
N GLY A 218 11.39 11.16 -16.07
CA GLY A 218 10.99 12.43 -15.46
C GLY A 218 10.72 12.37 -13.95
N ALA A 219 10.49 11.18 -13.39
CA ALA A 219 10.37 10.96 -11.95
C ALA A 219 11.72 10.77 -11.22
N ALA A 220 12.83 10.58 -11.95
CA ALA A 220 14.20 10.52 -11.41
C ALA A 220 14.42 9.52 -10.24
N GLN A 221 14.02 8.26 -10.42
CA GLN A 221 14.13 7.19 -9.38
C GLN A 221 15.10 6.05 -9.75
N GLY A 222 16.12 6.32 -10.56
CA GLY A 222 16.93 5.30 -11.22
C GLY A 222 16.29 4.77 -12.52
N SER A 223 17.07 4.07 -13.34
CA SER A 223 16.60 3.46 -14.59
C SER A 223 15.62 2.30 -14.33
N ILE A 224 14.74 1.98 -15.30
CA ILE A 224 13.78 0.86 -15.23
C ILE A 224 14.46 -0.41 -14.71
N ARG A 225 15.56 -0.83 -15.36
CA ARG A 225 16.34 -2.03 -15.02
C ARG A 225 16.83 -2.05 -13.57
N TRP A 226 17.15 -0.89 -12.98
CA TRP A 226 17.62 -0.80 -11.60
C TRP A 226 16.46 -0.80 -10.60
N TRP A 227 15.39 -0.04 -10.92
CA TRP A 227 14.18 0.09 -10.09
C TRP A 227 13.44 -1.25 -10.01
N SER A 228 13.10 -1.85 -11.15
CA SER A 228 12.35 -3.11 -11.22
C SER A 228 13.13 -4.28 -10.60
N ARG A 229 14.46 -4.31 -10.71
CA ARG A 229 15.32 -5.24 -9.97
C ARG A 229 15.22 -5.05 -8.45
N GLY A 230 15.28 -3.80 -7.98
CA GLY A 230 15.11 -3.48 -6.56
C GLY A 230 13.74 -3.89 -6.03
N HIS A 231 12.70 -3.62 -6.81
CA HIS A 231 11.31 -3.92 -6.46
C HIS A 231 11.00 -5.43 -6.46
N ARG A 232 11.47 -6.19 -7.47
CA ARG A 232 11.39 -7.66 -7.45
C ARG A 232 12.16 -8.26 -6.27
N ALA A 233 13.32 -7.70 -5.92
CA ALA A 233 14.08 -8.12 -4.75
C ALA A 233 13.37 -7.78 -3.42
N HIS A 234 12.64 -6.67 -3.35
CA HIS A 234 11.75 -6.37 -2.23
C HIS A 234 10.66 -7.45 -2.10
N HIS A 235 9.82 -7.66 -3.11
CA HIS A 235 8.74 -8.66 -3.04
C HIS A 235 9.22 -10.10 -2.75
N ARG A 236 10.38 -10.52 -3.28
CA ARG A 236 10.93 -11.86 -3.00
C ARG A 236 11.40 -12.04 -1.55
N TYR A 237 11.69 -10.94 -0.85
CA TYR A 237 12.37 -10.95 0.45
C TYR A 237 11.75 -9.97 1.47
N THR A 238 10.48 -9.58 1.28
CA THR A 238 9.77 -8.54 2.06
C THR A 238 10.04 -8.70 3.55
N ASP A 239 10.35 -7.59 4.23
CA ASP A 239 10.61 -7.55 5.67
C ASP A 239 11.78 -8.41 6.18
N THR A 240 12.62 -8.98 5.30
CA THR A 240 13.86 -9.66 5.70
C THR A 240 15.08 -8.74 5.61
N SER A 241 16.24 -9.21 6.08
CA SER A 241 17.52 -8.50 5.92
C SER A 241 17.98 -8.37 4.46
N LYS A 242 17.45 -9.19 3.54
CA LYS A 242 17.72 -9.13 2.09
C LYS A 242 16.90 -8.03 1.37
N ASP A 243 15.82 -7.53 1.96
CA ASP A 243 15.00 -6.48 1.36
C ASP A 243 15.75 -5.12 1.38
N PRO A 244 15.95 -4.48 0.21
CA PRO A 244 16.72 -3.24 0.09
C PRO A 244 16.14 -2.11 0.95
N TYR A 245 14.82 -1.98 1.01
CA TYR A 245 14.12 -0.90 1.71
C TYR A 245 13.22 -1.40 2.86
N SER A 246 13.57 -2.56 3.43
CA SER A 246 12.87 -3.21 4.55
C SER A 246 12.43 -2.26 5.67
N VAL A 247 11.13 -2.30 5.99
CA VAL A 247 10.53 -1.49 7.06
C VAL A 247 11.06 -1.83 8.46
N ARG A 248 11.61 -3.04 8.66
CA ARG A 248 12.20 -3.47 9.94
C ARG A 248 13.43 -2.66 10.35
N LYS A 249 13.98 -1.83 9.46
CA LYS A 249 15.05 -0.86 9.73
C LYS A 249 14.51 0.52 10.17
N GLY A 250 13.18 0.67 10.33
CA GLY A 250 12.51 1.88 10.77
C GLY A 250 11.91 2.72 9.64
N PHE A 251 10.86 3.49 9.95
CA PHE A 251 10.09 4.31 8.98
C PHE A 251 10.97 5.19 8.09
N TRP A 252 11.89 5.95 8.69
CA TRP A 252 12.79 6.86 7.94
C TRP A 252 13.77 6.11 7.04
N TYR A 253 14.17 4.88 7.40
CA TYR A 253 14.99 4.06 6.52
C TYR A 253 14.20 3.63 5.29
N SER A 254 13.00 3.06 5.45
CA SER A 254 12.23 2.58 4.29
C SER A 254 11.67 3.69 3.42
N HIS A 255 11.44 4.88 4.00
CA HIS A 255 11.08 6.08 3.25
C HIS A 255 12.25 6.53 2.34
N MET A 256 13.34 7.06 2.92
CA MET A 256 14.47 7.60 2.14
C MET A 256 15.86 7.12 2.57
N GLY A 257 16.04 6.64 3.80
CA GLY A 257 17.34 6.17 4.30
C GLY A 257 17.98 5.08 3.45
N TRP A 258 17.16 4.23 2.82
CA TRP A 258 17.61 3.20 1.89
C TRP A 258 18.31 3.75 0.62
N MET A 259 18.01 4.99 0.22
CA MET A 259 18.68 5.69 -0.89
C MET A 259 19.91 6.48 -0.42
N VAL A 260 19.81 7.20 0.71
CA VAL A 260 20.87 8.09 1.18
C VAL A 260 21.96 7.41 2.00
N MET A 261 21.75 6.16 2.42
CA MET A 261 22.77 5.30 3.05
C MET A 261 23.32 4.29 2.04
N LYS A 262 24.64 4.14 1.94
CA LYS A 262 25.28 3.12 1.10
C LYS A 262 24.85 1.72 1.54
N GLN A 263 24.26 0.96 0.64
CA GLN A 263 23.85 -0.42 0.89
C GLN A 263 24.98 -1.42 0.54
N ASN A 264 25.07 -2.56 1.25
CA ASN A 264 26.04 -3.61 0.92
C ASN A 264 25.52 -4.51 -0.23
N PRO A 265 26.17 -4.52 -1.42
CA PRO A 265 25.71 -5.34 -2.55
C PRO A 265 25.72 -6.84 -2.27
N LYS A 266 26.53 -7.32 -1.30
CA LYS A 266 26.59 -8.72 -0.88
C LYS A 266 25.34 -9.16 -0.09
N ARG A 267 24.57 -8.22 0.48
CA ARG A 267 23.45 -8.50 1.40
C ARG A 267 22.07 -8.26 0.81
N ILE A 268 21.95 -7.48 -0.28
CA ILE A 268 20.66 -7.24 -0.97
C ILE A 268 20.23 -8.51 -1.70
N GLY A 269 18.94 -8.83 -1.65
CA GLY A 269 18.34 -9.96 -2.36
C GLY A 269 18.45 -9.86 -3.88
N ARG A 270 18.43 -11.02 -4.56
CA ARG A 270 18.49 -11.14 -6.02
C ARG A 270 17.16 -11.62 -6.58
N SER A 271 16.74 -11.02 -7.68
CA SER A 271 15.66 -11.49 -8.56
C SER A 271 16.22 -11.80 -9.93
N ASP A 272 15.51 -12.61 -10.72
CA ASP A 272 15.77 -12.62 -12.15
C ASP A 272 15.38 -11.27 -12.79
N ILE A 273 16.12 -10.91 -13.83
CA ILE A 273 16.00 -9.70 -14.66
C ILE A 273 16.38 -9.99 -16.13
N SER A 274 16.38 -11.26 -16.55
CA SER A 274 16.59 -11.74 -17.93
C SER A 274 15.82 -10.89 -18.95
N ASP A 275 14.50 -10.85 -18.80
CA ASP A 275 13.53 -10.05 -19.55
C ASP A 275 13.86 -8.54 -19.62
N LEU A 276 14.40 -7.97 -18.53
CA LEU A 276 14.81 -6.57 -18.46
C LEU A 276 16.15 -6.29 -19.18
N ASN A 277 16.91 -7.33 -19.53
CA ASN A 277 18.07 -7.24 -20.43
C ASN A 277 17.68 -7.47 -21.89
N GLU A 278 16.53 -8.10 -22.15
CA GLU A 278 16.03 -8.44 -23.48
C GLU A 278 15.15 -7.32 -24.07
N ASP A 279 14.40 -6.56 -23.25
CA ASP A 279 13.62 -5.41 -23.71
C ASP A 279 14.53 -4.26 -24.21
N PRO A 280 14.54 -3.94 -25.52
CA PRO A 280 15.45 -2.92 -26.06
C PRO A 280 15.18 -1.51 -25.51
N VAL A 281 13.94 -1.21 -25.10
CA VAL A 281 13.58 0.10 -24.52
C VAL A 281 14.20 0.22 -23.13
N VAL A 282 14.17 -0.86 -22.33
CA VAL A 282 14.79 -0.91 -21.00
C VAL A 282 16.31 -0.78 -21.10
N VAL A 283 16.94 -1.49 -22.05
CA VAL A 283 18.39 -1.43 -22.27
C VAL A 283 18.83 -0.05 -22.77
N TRP A 284 18.10 0.56 -23.70
CA TRP A 284 18.37 1.92 -24.17
C TRP A 284 18.23 2.94 -23.04
N GLN A 285 17.14 2.86 -22.28
CA GLN A 285 16.86 3.79 -21.18
C GLN A 285 17.87 3.65 -20.03
N HIS A 286 18.37 2.44 -19.76
CA HIS A 286 19.46 2.22 -18.81
C HIS A 286 20.78 2.82 -19.30
N LYS A 287 21.15 2.61 -20.57
CA LYS A 287 22.39 3.15 -21.19
C LYS A 287 22.41 4.68 -21.27
N HIS A 288 21.24 5.31 -21.41
CA HIS A 288 21.11 6.77 -21.57
C HIS A 288 20.49 7.48 -20.36
N TYR A 289 20.35 6.79 -19.22
CA TYR A 289 19.49 7.20 -18.12
C TYR A 289 19.68 8.66 -17.67
N ILE A 290 20.92 9.11 -17.45
CA ILE A 290 21.20 10.50 -17.02
C ILE A 290 20.71 11.52 -18.05
N LYS A 291 20.85 11.24 -19.35
CA LYS A 291 20.29 12.10 -20.42
C LYS A 291 18.77 12.07 -20.38
N SER A 292 18.15 10.89 -20.24
CA SER A 292 16.70 10.76 -20.13
C SER A 292 16.13 11.52 -18.93
N VAL A 293 16.80 11.49 -17.77
CA VAL A 293 16.41 12.27 -16.59
C VAL A 293 16.56 13.77 -16.84
N LEU A 294 17.72 14.25 -17.27
CA LEU A 294 17.91 15.70 -17.51
C LEU A 294 16.91 16.23 -18.55
N THR A 295 16.66 15.47 -19.62
CA THR A 295 15.65 15.83 -20.63
C THR A 295 14.23 15.85 -20.04
N MET A 296 13.77 14.77 -19.42
CA MET A 296 12.36 14.64 -19.03
C MET A 296 12.04 15.30 -17.68
N ALA A 297 12.96 15.32 -16.73
CA ALA A 297 12.72 15.90 -15.41
C ALA A 297 12.90 17.42 -15.39
N LEU A 298 13.75 18.00 -16.28
CA LEU A 298 14.09 19.43 -16.26
C LEU A 298 13.87 20.13 -17.62
N ILE A 299 14.47 19.65 -18.72
CA ILE A 299 14.46 20.39 -20.00
C ILE A 299 13.04 20.47 -20.58
N VAL A 300 12.33 19.35 -20.73
CA VAL A 300 10.96 19.33 -21.28
C VAL A 300 10.00 20.23 -20.52
N PRO A 301 9.86 20.17 -19.18
CA PRO A 301 8.97 21.08 -18.47
C PRO A 301 9.40 22.55 -18.59
N THR A 302 10.71 22.84 -18.60
CA THR A 302 11.23 24.20 -18.83
C THR A 302 10.86 24.73 -20.22
N LEU A 303 11.04 23.91 -21.26
CA LEU A 303 10.70 24.26 -22.65
C LEU A 303 9.19 24.47 -22.83
N VAL A 304 8.34 23.62 -22.24
CA VAL A 304 6.88 23.76 -22.37
C VAL A 304 6.37 25.05 -21.75
N CYS A 305 6.78 25.38 -20.52
CA CYS A 305 6.36 26.64 -19.89
C CYS A 305 6.99 27.88 -20.55
N GLY A 306 8.27 27.77 -20.95
CA GLY A 306 9.02 28.84 -21.60
C GLY A 306 8.51 29.21 -22.99
N LEU A 307 8.25 28.22 -23.85
CA LEU A 307 7.72 28.42 -25.20
C LEU A 307 6.20 28.61 -25.22
N GLY A 308 5.46 28.00 -24.29
CA GLY A 308 4.00 28.07 -24.25
C GLY A 308 3.45 29.37 -23.67
N TRP A 309 4.06 29.91 -22.59
CA TRP A 309 3.58 31.12 -21.91
C TRP A 309 4.70 31.95 -21.26
N GLY A 310 5.93 31.84 -21.78
CA GLY A 310 7.07 32.67 -21.39
C GLY A 310 7.65 32.42 -20.00
N ASP A 311 7.25 31.34 -19.33
CA ASP A 311 7.62 31.07 -17.92
C ASP A 311 8.74 30.02 -17.79
N TRP A 312 9.93 30.39 -18.27
CA TRP A 312 11.13 29.56 -18.24
C TRP A 312 11.53 29.16 -16.82
N TYR A 313 11.59 30.14 -15.90
CA TYR A 313 11.97 29.89 -14.50
C TYR A 313 10.91 29.10 -13.74
N GLY A 314 9.62 29.39 -13.94
CA GLY A 314 8.55 28.60 -13.32
C GLY A 314 8.51 27.17 -13.84
N GLY A 315 8.75 26.95 -15.13
CA GLY A 315 8.89 25.62 -15.73
C GLY A 315 10.05 24.82 -15.14
N PHE A 316 11.19 25.46 -14.91
CA PHE A 316 12.36 24.84 -14.30
C PHE A 316 12.16 24.53 -12.79
N VAL A 317 11.65 25.49 -12.02
CA VAL A 317 11.49 25.37 -10.56
C VAL A 317 10.31 24.48 -10.18
N TYR A 318 9.10 24.78 -10.67
CA TYR A 318 7.88 24.09 -10.24
C TYR A 318 7.63 22.80 -11.02
N ALA A 319 7.53 22.89 -12.35
CA ALA A 319 7.28 21.73 -13.20
C ALA A 319 8.51 20.82 -13.38
N GLY A 320 9.71 21.36 -13.15
CA GLY A 320 10.97 20.62 -13.15
C GLY A 320 11.35 20.07 -11.77
N ILE A 321 12.05 20.88 -10.97
CA ILE A 321 12.68 20.47 -9.70
C ILE A 321 11.64 20.02 -8.66
N LEU A 322 10.71 20.89 -8.28
CA LEU A 322 9.77 20.60 -7.18
C LEU A 322 8.86 19.42 -7.51
N ARG A 323 8.31 19.36 -8.73
CA ARG A 323 7.54 18.19 -9.20
C ARG A 323 8.37 16.90 -9.23
N THR A 324 9.70 16.96 -9.43
CA THR A 324 10.55 15.77 -9.24
C THR A 324 10.57 15.35 -7.77
N GLY A 325 10.85 16.29 -6.87
CA GLY A 325 10.89 16.04 -5.42
C GLY A 325 9.58 15.48 -4.88
N PHE A 326 8.42 16.06 -5.27
CA PHE A 326 7.11 15.57 -4.86
C PHE A 326 6.83 14.13 -5.32
N ILE A 327 7.19 13.74 -6.56
CA ILE A 327 7.02 12.34 -7.00
C ILE A 327 7.94 11.40 -6.22
N GLN A 328 9.18 11.81 -5.93
CA GLN A 328 10.10 11.00 -5.12
C GLN A 328 9.52 10.75 -3.72
N GLN A 329 9.12 11.80 -2.98
CA GLN A 329 8.51 11.63 -1.65
C GLN A 329 7.21 10.81 -1.70
N ALA A 330 6.37 11.01 -2.73
CA ALA A 330 5.15 10.22 -2.93
C ALA A 330 5.45 8.73 -3.15
N THR A 331 6.42 8.36 -3.99
CA THR A 331 6.79 6.94 -4.13
C THR A 331 7.46 6.40 -2.86
N PHE A 332 8.23 7.20 -2.13
CA PHE A 332 8.80 6.80 -0.84
C PHE A 332 7.72 6.55 0.24
N CYS A 333 6.54 7.15 0.14
CA CYS A 333 5.39 6.79 0.98
C CYS A 333 4.86 5.37 0.71
N VAL A 334 5.11 4.76 -0.46
CA VAL A 334 4.77 3.34 -0.69
C VAL A 334 5.62 2.47 0.23
N ASN A 335 6.95 2.63 0.19
CA ASN A 335 7.91 1.86 0.99
C ASN A 335 7.80 2.10 2.52
N SER A 336 7.15 3.19 2.96
CA SER A 336 7.04 3.54 4.38
C SER A 336 5.60 3.57 4.88
N LEU A 337 4.78 4.53 4.43
CA LEU A 337 3.40 4.70 4.90
C LEU A 337 2.55 3.46 4.61
N ALA A 338 2.72 2.82 3.44
CA ALA A 338 2.00 1.58 3.09
C ALA A 338 2.53 0.32 3.81
N HIS A 339 3.58 0.43 4.63
CA HIS A 339 4.06 -0.62 5.53
C HIS A 339 3.81 -0.27 7.02
N TRP A 340 3.14 0.85 7.32
CA TRP A 340 2.86 1.32 8.69
C TRP A 340 1.36 1.57 8.93
N LEU A 341 0.67 2.20 7.99
CA LEU A 341 -0.70 2.70 8.15
C LEU A 341 -1.67 1.94 7.23
N GLY A 342 -2.84 1.58 7.76
CA GLY A 342 -3.88 0.85 7.04
C GLY A 342 -4.17 -0.54 7.59
N GLU A 343 -4.97 -1.29 6.83
CA GLU A 343 -5.45 -2.62 7.18
C GLU A 343 -4.71 -3.74 6.46
N GLN A 344 -4.87 -4.96 6.96
CA GLN A 344 -4.34 -6.18 6.36
C GLN A 344 -5.49 -7.15 6.05
N PRO A 345 -6.24 -6.92 4.95
CA PRO A 345 -7.42 -7.72 4.59
C PRO A 345 -7.12 -9.05 3.89
N PHE A 346 -5.90 -9.30 3.38
CA PHE A 346 -5.54 -10.53 2.66
C PHE A 346 -4.50 -11.38 3.39
N ASP A 347 -3.42 -10.76 3.91
CA ASP A 347 -2.36 -11.43 4.67
C ASP A 347 -1.71 -10.48 5.68
N ASP A 348 -1.15 -10.98 6.79
CA ASP A 348 -0.44 -10.22 7.82
C ASP A 348 0.95 -10.79 8.20
N ARG A 349 1.44 -11.83 7.50
CA ARG A 349 2.80 -12.38 7.73
C ARG A 349 3.89 -11.31 7.56
N ASN A 350 3.64 -10.35 6.67
CA ASN A 350 4.48 -9.18 6.41
C ASN A 350 3.71 -7.88 6.71
N SER A 351 4.41 -6.75 6.74
CA SER A 351 3.91 -5.39 7.03
C SER A 351 3.08 -4.63 5.98
N PRO A 352 2.99 -5.00 4.67
CA PRO A 352 2.18 -4.26 3.69
C PRO A 352 0.72 -4.09 4.11
N ARG A 353 0.15 -2.90 3.87
CA ARG A 353 -1.19 -2.49 4.30
C ARG A 353 -1.98 -1.81 3.19
N ASP A 354 -3.30 -1.96 3.22
CA ASP A 354 -4.24 -1.24 2.37
C ASP A 354 -4.71 0.04 3.06
N HIS A 355 -4.53 1.20 2.44
CA HIS A 355 -4.95 2.48 2.99
C HIS A 355 -5.29 3.54 1.94
N VAL A 356 -6.48 4.14 2.04
CA VAL A 356 -7.01 5.08 1.03
C VAL A 356 -6.23 6.40 0.94
N ILE A 357 -5.80 6.98 2.06
CA ILE A 357 -5.00 8.22 2.04
C ILE A 357 -3.63 7.96 1.41
N THR A 358 -3.05 6.78 1.69
CA THR A 358 -1.81 6.35 1.03
C THR A 358 -2.06 6.23 -0.47
N ALA A 359 -3.13 5.56 -0.91
CA ALA A 359 -3.46 5.44 -2.34
C ALA A 359 -3.68 6.80 -3.04
N LEU A 360 -4.26 7.80 -2.36
CA LEU A 360 -4.39 9.17 -2.87
C LEU A 360 -3.02 9.83 -3.08
N VAL A 361 -2.12 9.76 -2.09
CA VAL A 361 -0.75 10.30 -2.19
C VAL A 361 0.06 9.58 -3.28
N THR A 362 -0.12 8.26 -3.43
CA THR A 362 0.72 7.40 -4.27
C THR A 362 0.08 7.01 -5.61
N LEU A 363 -0.91 7.76 -6.12
CA LEU A 363 -1.58 7.50 -7.42
C LEU A 363 -2.12 6.07 -7.60
N GLY A 364 -2.65 5.49 -6.53
CA GLY A 364 -3.26 4.15 -6.48
C GLY A 364 -2.43 3.08 -5.76
N GLU A 365 -1.12 3.31 -5.53
CA GLU A 365 -0.24 2.24 -5.02
C GLU A 365 -0.45 1.83 -3.54
N GLY A 366 -1.23 2.60 -2.77
CA GLY A 366 -1.46 2.40 -1.34
C GLY A 366 -2.44 1.28 -0.96
N TYR A 367 -2.96 0.51 -1.92
CA TYR A 367 -3.60 -0.79 -1.66
C TYR A 367 -2.51 -1.87 -1.67
N HIS A 368 -1.61 -1.78 -0.69
CA HIS A 368 -0.33 -2.47 -0.71
C HIS A 368 -0.39 -3.88 -0.10
N ASN A 369 -1.41 -4.19 0.69
CA ASN A 369 -1.67 -5.55 1.17
C ASN A 369 -2.19 -6.44 0.03
N PHE A 370 -3.16 -5.94 -0.75
CA PHE A 370 -3.57 -6.62 -1.99
C PHE A 370 -2.37 -6.80 -2.94
N HIS A 371 -1.58 -5.74 -3.13
CA HIS A 371 -0.46 -5.77 -4.06
C HIS A 371 0.64 -6.77 -3.68
N HIS A 372 0.93 -6.98 -2.39
CA HIS A 372 1.94 -7.97 -1.98
C HIS A 372 1.46 -9.42 -2.08
N GLU A 373 0.18 -9.71 -1.83
CA GLU A 373 -0.38 -11.07 -1.97
C GLU A 373 -0.67 -11.42 -3.45
N PHE A 374 -1.07 -10.43 -4.26
CA PHE A 374 -1.45 -10.62 -5.67
C PHE A 374 -0.63 -9.78 -6.67
N PRO A 375 0.73 -9.81 -6.63
CA PRO A 375 1.59 -8.83 -7.30
C PRO A 375 1.47 -8.78 -8.82
N SER A 376 1.01 -9.86 -9.46
CA SER A 376 0.82 -9.92 -10.91
C SER A 376 -0.58 -9.48 -11.41
N ASP A 377 -1.45 -8.94 -10.56
CA ASP A 377 -2.68 -8.25 -11.02
C ASP A 377 -2.31 -6.86 -11.58
N TYR A 378 -3.00 -6.38 -12.62
CA TYR A 378 -2.77 -5.01 -13.13
C TYR A 378 -3.41 -3.91 -12.26
N ARG A 379 -4.18 -4.30 -11.23
CA ARG A 379 -4.84 -3.42 -10.25
C ARG A 379 -4.15 -3.57 -8.91
N ASN A 380 -3.95 -2.47 -8.18
CA ASN A 380 -3.73 -2.56 -6.74
C ASN A 380 -5.07 -2.48 -6.01
N ALA A 381 -5.99 -1.66 -6.53
CA ALA A 381 -7.33 -1.52 -5.97
C ALA A 381 -8.36 -2.26 -6.84
N ILE A 382 -8.85 -3.41 -6.35
CA ILE A 382 -9.67 -4.32 -7.15
C ILE A 382 -11.10 -3.86 -7.40
N GLU A 383 -11.70 -3.10 -6.47
CA GLU A 383 -13.07 -2.62 -6.60
C GLU A 383 -13.12 -1.44 -7.60
N TRP A 384 -14.28 -1.25 -8.25
CA TRP A 384 -14.42 -0.21 -9.28
C TRP A 384 -14.30 1.22 -8.73
N TRP A 385 -14.78 1.44 -7.50
CA TRP A 385 -14.83 2.74 -6.81
C TRP A 385 -13.52 3.09 -6.08
N GLN A 386 -12.66 2.10 -5.78
CA GLN A 386 -11.40 2.36 -5.09
C GLN A 386 -10.44 3.14 -5.99
N TYR A 387 -9.82 4.18 -5.43
CA TYR A 387 -8.94 5.10 -6.12
C TYR A 387 -7.65 4.40 -6.59
N ASP A 388 -7.60 4.09 -7.89
CA ASP A 388 -6.42 3.59 -8.58
C ASP A 388 -6.46 4.17 -10.01
N PRO A 389 -5.96 5.42 -10.21
CA PRO A 389 -5.93 6.04 -11.53
C PRO A 389 -5.04 5.27 -12.51
N THR A 390 -4.02 4.58 -12.01
CA THR A 390 -3.14 3.71 -12.79
C THR A 390 -3.92 2.54 -13.42
N LYS A 391 -4.81 1.88 -12.66
CA LYS A 391 -5.79 0.89 -13.17
C LYS A 391 -6.64 1.48 -14.31
N TRP A 392 -7.19 2.68 -14.14
CA TRP A 392 -8.05 3.31 -15.15
C TRP A 392 -7.27 3.73 -16.42
N MET A 393 -6.01 4.16 -16.29
CA MET A 393 -5.11 4.42 -17.43
C MET A 393 -4.81 3.14 -18.21
N ILE A 394 -4.38 2.06 -17.55
CA ILE A 394 -4.05 0.78 -18.21
C ILE A 394 -5.28 0.17 -18.87
N TRP A 395 -6.46 0.26 -18.24
CA TRP A 395 -7.73 -0.16 -18.84
C TRP A 395 -8.08 0.67 -20.10
N THR A 396 -7.89 1.99 -20.06
CA THR A 396 -8.11 2.88 -21.21
C THR A 396 -7.15 2.54 -22.34
N TRP A 397 -5.86 2.33 -22.05
CA TRP A 397 -4.89 1.87 -23.05
C TRP A 397 -5.23 0.49 -23.63
N LYS A 398 -5.90 -0.40 -22.88
CA LYS A 398 -6.46 -1.64 -23.43
C LYS A 398 -7.58 -1.38 -24.44
N ARG A 399 -8.47 -0.42 -24.15
CA ARG A 399 -9.53 -0.02 -25.10
C ARG A 399 -8.98 0.63 -26.38
N LEU A 400 -7.83 1.29 -26.28
CA LEU A 400 -7.10 1.90 -27.40
C LEU A 400 -6.11 0.95 -28.11
N GLY A 401 -6.04 -0.34 -27.73
CA GLY A 401 -5.10 -1.31 -28.31
C GLY A 401 -3.61 -1.08 -27.96
N LEU A 402 -3.30 -0.11 -27.10
CA LEU A 402 -1.94 0.21 -26.66
C LEU A 402 -1.43 -0.75 -25.56
N ALA A 403 -2.34 -1.37 -24.82
CA ALA A 403 -2.07 -2.37 -23.79
C ALA A 403 -2.88 -3.65 -24.04
N TYR A 404 -2.31 -4.81 -23.71
CA TYR A 404 -2.93 -6.12 -23.90
C TYR A 404 -2.47 -7.11 -22.81
N ASP A 405 -3.07 -8.30 -22.76
CA ASP A 405 -2.76 -9.35 -21.78
C ASP A 405 -2.79 -8.90 -20.30
N LEU A 406 -3.69 -7.96 -19.96
CA LEU A 406 -3.94 -7.49 -18.59
C LEU A 406 -4.36 -8.67 -17.69
N LYS A 407 -3.43 -9.11 -16.83
CA LYS A 407 -3.61 -10.18 -15.85
C LYS A 407 -4.51 -9.71 -14.71
N GLN A 408 -5.41 -10.60 -14.28
CA GLN A 408 -6.24 -10.43 -13.08
C GLN A 408 -6.34 -11.77 -12.36
N PHE A 409 -6.29 -11.76 -11.03
CA PHE A 409 -6.58 -12.97 -10.25
C PHE A 409 -8.07 -13.31 -10.29
N ARG A 410 -8.38 -14.62 -10.25
CA ARG A 410 -9.76 -15.10 -10.16
C ARG A 410 -10.37 -14.62 -8.85
N ARG A 411 -11.57 -14.02 -8.90
CA ARG A 411 -12.26 -13.49 -7.71
C ARG A 411 -12.32 -14.50 -6.55
N ASN A 412 -12.59 -15.77 -6.84
CA ASN A 412 -12.61 -16.85 -5.85
C ASN A 412 -11.33 -16.95 -4.98
N GLU A 413 -10.15 -16.72 -5.56
CA GLU A 413 -8.88 -16.79 -4.81
C GLU A 413 -8.63 -15.52 -3.98
N ILE A 414 -9.13 -14.37 -4.45
CA ILE A 414 -9.11 -13.10 -3.72
C ILE A 414 -10.04 -13.17 -2.49
N GLU A 415 -11.27 -13.67 -2.66
CA GLU A 415 -12.24 -13.79 -1.56
C GLU A 415 -11.83 -14.92 -0.57
N LYS A 416 -11.13 -15.98 -1.03
CA LYS A 416 -10.48 -16.96 -0.13
C LYS A 416 -9.48 -16.30 0.82
N GLY A 417 -8.58 -15.47 0.31
CA GLY A 417 -7.61 -14.74 1.14
C GLY A 417 -8.30 -13.84 2.16
N ARG A 418 -9.32 -13.07 1.73
CA ARG A 418 -10.17 -12.27 2.62
C ARG A 418 -10.84 -13.12 3.71
N LEU A 419 -11.40 -14.28 3.35
CA LEU A 419 -12.09 -15.16 4.30
C LEU A 419 -11.12 -15.82 5.29
N GLN A 420 -9.94 -16.27 4.83
CA GLN A 420 -8.89 -16.84 5.69
C GLN A 420 -8.40 -15.79 6.70
N GLN A 421 -8.14 -14.57 6.25
CA GLN A 421 -7.66 -13.48 7.10
C GLN A 421 -8.77 -12.89 7.99
N LEU A 422 -10.04 -13.01 7.62
CA LEU A 422 -11.18 -12.74 8.50
C LEU A 422 -11.33 -13.83 9.58
N GLN A 423 -11.27 -15.11 9.20
CA GLN A 423 -11.35 -16.25 10.11
C GLN A 423 -10.27 -16.15 11.19
N LYS A 424 -9.02 -15.88 10.79
CA LYS A 424 -7.91 -15.63 11.73
C LYS A 424 -8.22 -14.53 12.75
N LYS A 425 -8.83 -13.42 12.33
CA LYS A 425 -9.24 -12.31 13.21
C LYS A 425 -10.44 -12.68 14.10
N VAL A 426 -11.32 -13.56 13.64
CA VAL A 426 -12.40 -14.13 14.45
C VAL A 426 -11.83 -15.04 15.54
N ASP A 427 -10.91 -15.94 15.21
CA ASP A 427 -10.28 -16.85 16.18
C ASP A 427 -9.43 -16.10 17.22
N GLN A 428 -8.69 -15.07 16.80
CA GLN A 428 -7.97 -14.15 17.71
C GLN A 428 -8.89 -13.37 18.67
N LYS A 429 -10.15 -13.13 18.30
CA LYS A 429 -11.16 -12.56 19.21
C LYS A 429 -11.78 -13.63 20.10
N ARG A 430 -12.13 -14.78 19.51
CA ARG A 430 -12.71 -15.95 20.20
C ARG A 430 -11.83 -16.42 21.36
N ALA A 431 -10.51 -16.48 21.16
CA ALA A 431 -9.52 -16.87 22.16
C ALA A 431 -9.33 -15.88 23.33
N LYS A 432 -10.03 -14.73 23.33
CA LYS A 432 -10.03 -13.73 24.42
C LYS A 432 -11.33 -13.69 25.21
N LEU A 433 -12.33 -14.47 24.80
CA LEU A 433 -13.61 -14.60 25.48
C LEU A 433 -13.60 -15.88 26.32
N ASP A 434 -14.22 -15.82 27.48
CA ASP A 434 -14.53 -17.04 28.23
C ASP A 434 -15.68 -17.79 27.53
N TRP A 435 -15.50 -19.10 27.40
CA TRP A 435 -16.49 -20.04 26.86
C TRP A 435 -16.74 -21.19 27.85
N GLY A 436 -16.22 -21.12 29.07
CA GLY A 436 -16.16 -22.24 30.01
C GLY A 436 -15.21 -23.37 29.57
N ILE A 437 -15.23 -24.45 30.33
CA ILE A 437 -14.36 -25.61 30.12
C ILE A 437 -14.69 -26.29 28.76
N PRO A 438 -13.69 -26.56 27.89
CA PRO A 438 -13.91 -27.32 26.66
C PRO A 438 -14.47 -28.71 26.91
N ILE A 439 -15.44 -29.15 26.09
CA ILE A 439 -16.11 -30.46 26.23
C ILE A 439 -15.11 -31.63 26.30
N SER A 440 -13.99 -31.52 25.56
CA SER A 440 -12.90 -32.51 25.55
C SER A 440 -12.06 -32.58 26.83
N GLN A 441 -12.32 -31.71 27.82
CA GLN A 441 -11.67 -31.66 29.14
C GLN A 441 -12.65 -31.94 30.30
N LEU A 442 -13.95 -32.08 30.00
CA LEU A 442 -14.97 -32.37 31.01
C LEU A 442 -14.91 -33.84 31.45
N PRO A 443 -15.07 -34.15 32.75
CA PRO A 443 -15.20 -35.53 33.21
C PRO A 443 -16.49 -36.18 32.68
N VAL A 444 -16.42 -37.48 32.43
CA VAL A 444 -17.54 -38.30 31.94
C VAL A 444 -18.24 -38.94 33.14
N PHE A 445 -19.56 -38.83 33.20
CA PHE A 445 -20.42 -39.43 34.23
C PHE A 445 -21.38 -40.44 33.62
N SER A 446 -21.78 -41.45 34.39
CA SER A 446 -22.98 -42.25 34.09
C SER A 446 -24.26 -41.43 34.34
N TRP A 447 -25.40 -41.93 33.85
CA TRP A 447 -26.69 -41.29 34.12
C TRP A 447 -27.05 -41.36 35.62
N GLU A 448 -26.74 -42.48 36.26
CA GLU A 448 -26.95 -42.74 37.68
C GLU A 448 -26.07 -41.81 38.54
N GLU A 449 -24.80 -41.62 38.16
CA GLU A 449 -23.89 -40.69 38.84
C GLU A 449 -24.37 -39.23 38.72
N PHE A 450 -24.83 -38.81 37.53
CA PHE A 450 -25.44 -37.50 37.32
C PHE A 450 -26.67 -37.29 38.22
N VAL A 451 -27.61 -38.24 38.23
CA VAL A 451 -28.84 -38.15 39.04
C VAL A 451 -28.53 -38.15 40.55
N ALA A 452 -27.58 -38.97 40.99
CA ALA A 452 -27.16 -39.04 42.40
C ALA A 452 -26.50 -37.73 42.88
N GLN A 453 -25.67 -37.10 42.03
CA GLN A 453 -24.96 -35.86 42.39
C GLN A 453 -25.81 -34.59 42.17
N ALA A 454 -26.95 -34.67 41.48
CA ALA A 454 -27.70 -33.52 40.98
C ALA A 454 -28.16 -32.48 42.02
N ARG A 455 -28.20 -32.83 43.31
CA ARG A 455 -28.49 -31.92 44.44
C ARG A 455 -27.47 -32.03 45.58
N SER A 456 -26.33 -32.64 45.33
CA SER A 456 -25.28 -32.88 46.34
C SER A 456 -24.41 -31.63 46.55
N ASN A 457 -23.83 -31.47 47.73
CA ASN A 457 -22.78 -30.48 48.03
C ASN A 457 -23.08 -29.00 47.65
N GLY A 458 -24.35 -28.61 47.55
CA GLY A 458 -24.78 -27.27 47.13
C GLY A 458 -24.88 -27.06 45.61
N GLN A 459 -24.59 -28.09 44.82
CA GLN A 459 -24.71 -28.09 43.36
C GLN A 459 -26.17 -28.27 42.92
N ALA A 460 -26.47 -27.86 41.68
CA ALA A 460 -27.76 -28.07 41.05
C ALA A 460 -27.53 -28.46 39.58
N LEU A 461 -27.43 -29.77 39.31
CA LEU A 461 -27.02 -30.25 37.99
C LEU A 461 -28.22 -30.41 37.04
N VAL A 462 -28.05 -29.93 35.81
CA VAL A 462 -29.02 -30.10 34.70
C VAL A 462 -28.27 -30.59 33.46
N ALA A 463 -28.82 -31.58 32.76
CA ALA A 463 -28.26 -32.09 31.52
C ALA A 463 -28.90 -31.39 30.31
N ILE A 464 -28.09 -30.87 29.39
CA ILE A 464 -28.53 -30.24 28.12
C ILE A 464 -27.52 -30.67 27.03
N GLY A 465 -27.99 -31.23 25.91
CA GLY A 465 -27.15 -31.78 24.83
C GLY A 465 -26.40 -33.07 25.21
N GLY A 466 -26.64 -33.62 26.41
CA GLY A 466 -25.78 -34.63 27.03
C GLY A 466 -24.56 -34.04 27.77
N VAL A 467 -24.48 -32.71 27.89
CA VAL A 467 -23.49 -32.00 28.73
C VAL A 467 -24.15 -31.63 30.07
N ILE A 468 -23.42 -31.80 31.16
CA ILE A 468 -23.87 -31.52 32.53
C ILE A 468 -23.44 -30.10 32.92
N HIS A 469 -24.40 -29.32 33.41
CA HIS A 469 -24.23 -27.94 33.82
C HIS A 469 -24.61 -27.78 35.29
N ASP A 470 -23.75 -27.13 36.09
CA ASP A 470 -24.10 -26.75 37.47
C ASP A 470 -24.71 -25.34 37.46
N VAL A 471 -26.03 -25.29 37.53
CA VAL A 471 -26.79 -24.04 37.45
C VAL A 471 -27.03 -23.41 38.83
N ALA A 472 -26.48 -23.97 39.91
CA ALA A 472 -26.68 -23.50 41.28
C ALA A 472 -26.55 -21.98 41.49
N PRO A 473 -25.49 -21.29 41.02
CA PRO A 473 -25.39 -19.84 41.14
C PRO A 473 -26.47 -19.11 40.32
N PHE A 474 -26.79 -19.60 39.12
CA PHE A 474 -27.68 -18.95 38.16
C PHE A 474 -29.19 -19.09 38.47
N ILE A 475 -29.60 -20.09 39.28
CA ILE A 475 -31.02 -20.31 39.63
C ILE A 475 -31.73 -19.03 40.09
N ARG A 476 -31.03 -18.14 40.82
CA ARG A 476 -31.61 -16.91 41.37
C ARG A 476 -31.87 -15.81 40.35
N GLU A 477 -31.13 -15.84 39.23
CA GLU A 477 -31.05 -14.82 38.18
C GLU A 477 -31.75 -15.26 36.87
N HIS A 478 -32.08 -16.55 36.73
CA HIS A 478 -32.76 -17.11 35.58
C HIS A 478 -34.04 -16.33 35.19
N PRO A 479 -34.09 -15.68 34.00
CA PRO A 479 -35.21 -14.80 33.62
C PRO A 479 -36.57 -15.48 33.51
N GLY A 480 -36.61 -16.77 33.16
CA GLY A 480 -37.84 -17.58 33.19
C GLY A 480 -38.34 -17.96 34.59
N GLY A 481 -37.70 -17.43 35.64
CA GLY A 481 -38.05 -17.68 37.03
C GLY A 481 -37.46 -18.98 37.60
N ARG A 482 -37.46 -19.05 38.94
CA ARG A 482 -36.79 -20.13 39.70
C ARG A 482 -37.48 -21.49 39.56
N ALA A 483 -38.81 -21.50 39.41
CA ALA A 483 -39.59 -22.74 39.39
C ALA A 483 -39.23 -23.65 38.21
N LEU A 484 -39.09 -23.08 37.01
CA LEU A 484 -38.74 -23.83 35.80
C LEU A 484 -37.38 -24.52 35.94
N ILE A 485 -36.34 -23.77 36.30
CA ILE A 485 -34.98 -24.31 36.45
C ILE A 485 -34.86 -25.31 37.62
N LEU A 486 -35.55 -25.07 38.76
CA LEU A 486 -35.60 -26.03 39.87
C LEU A 486 -36.25 -27.36 39.47
N SER A 487 -37.28 -27.32 38.61
CA SER A 487 -37.97 -28.52 38.09
C SER A 487 -37.12 -29.36 37.12
N ALA A 488 -36.06 -28.78 36.56
CA ALA A 488 -35.14 -29.41 35.61
C ALA A 488 -33.95 -30.13 36.28
N ILE A 489 -33.69 -29.86 37.58
CA ILE A 489 -32.55 -30.44 38.30
C ILE A 489 -32.66 -31.96 38.36
N GLY A 490 -31.59 -32.64 37.95
CA GLY A 490 -31.49 -34.11 37.87
C GLY A 490 -32.22 -34.70 36.66
N LYS A 491 -32.44 -33.93 35.59
CA LYS A 491 -33.09 -34.36 34.35
C LYS A 491 -32.31 -33.89 33.12
N ASP A 492 -32.64 -34.49 31.98
CA ASP A 492 -32.37 -33.90 30.67
C ASP A 492 -33.40 -32.79 30.40
N ALA A 493 -32.91 -31.58 30.15
CA ALA A 493 -33.69 -30.39 29.85
C ALA A 493 -33.51 -29.93 28.38
N THR A 494 -32.83 -30.70 27.53
CA THR A 494 -32.54 -30.37 26.13
C THR A 494 -33.79 -29.96 25.36
N ALA A 495 -34.88 -30.73 25.47
CA ALA A 495 -36.15 -30.40 24.83
C ALA A 495 -36.76 -29.08 25.38
N MET A 496 -36.67 -28.83 26.68
CA MET A 496 -37.18 -27.59 27.29
C MET A 496 -36.36 -26.36 26.88
N PHE A 497 -35.05 -26.53 26.67
CA PHE A 497 -34.09 -25.47 26.34
C PHE A 497 -34.05 -25.13 24.83
N ASN A 498 -34.21 -26.13 23.97
CA ASN A 498 -34.10 -26.00 22.51
C ASN A 498 -35.46 -25.83 21.79
N GLY A 499 -36.47 -25.23 22.44
CA GLY A 499 -37.73 -24.85 21.79
C GLY A 499 -38.98 -25.66 22.13
N GLY A 500 -38.85 -26.82 22.80
CA GLY A 500 -40.01 -27.60 23.25
C GLY A 500 -40.76 -27.00 24.46
N VAL A 501 -40.17 -26.01 25.13
CA VAL A 501 -40.84 -25.11 26.09
C VAL A 501 -40.46 -23.65 25.81
N TYR A 502 -39.17 -23.38 25.65
CA TYR A 502 -38.68 -22.07 25.21
C TYR A 502 -37.45 -22.24 24.31
N GLN A 503 -37.38 -21.50 23.20
CA GLN A 503 -36.22 -21.52 22.31
C GLN A 503 -35.19 -20.51 22.81
N HIS A 504 -34.16 -20.99 23.51
CA HIS A 504 -33.21 -20.11 24.18
C HIS A 504 -32.33 -19.35 23.19
N SER A 505 -32.01 -18.10 23.53
CA SER A 505 -31.21 -17.23 22.66
C SER A 505 -29.72 -17.57 22.70
N ASN A 506 -28.96 -17.15 21.69
CA ASN A 506 -27.50 -17.30 21.67
C ASN A 506 -26.81 -16.77 22.94
N ALA A 507 -27.36 -15.75 23.59
CA ALA A 507 -26.84 -15.25 24.87
C ALA A 507 -27.02 -16.27 26.02
N ALA A 508 -28.15 -16.98 26.06
CA ALA A 508 -28.39 -18.06 27.02
C ALA A 508 -27.53 -19.30 26.73
N HIS A 509 -27.33 -19.68 25.45
CA HIS A 509 -26.37 -20.74 25.09
C HIS A 509 -24.93 -20.38 25.49
N ASN A 510 -24.50 -19.13 25.24
CA ASN A 510 -23.18 -18.65 25.66
C ASN A 510 -23.03 -18.70 27.19
N LEU A 511 -24.01 -18.21 27.95
CA LEU A 511 -23.98 -18.23 29.41
C LEU A 511 -23.98 -19.66 29.96
N LEU A 512 -24.82 -20.55 29.42
CA LEU A 512 -24.85 -21.98 29.76
C LEU A 512 -23.47 -22.64 29.56
N SER A 513 -22.75 -22.27 28.50
CA SER A 513 -21.42 -22.85 28.21
C SER A 513 -20.37 -22.59 29.31
N THR A 514 -20.55 -21.55 30.14
CA THR A 514 -19.68 -21.26 31.30
C THR A 514 -19.97 -22.16 32.51
N MET A 515 -21.17 -22.74 32.62
CA MET A 515 -21.61 -23.58 33.75
C MET A 515 -21.27 -25.07 33.60
N ARG A 516 -20.50 -25.45 32.57
CA ARG A 516 -20.21 -26.85 32.23
C ARG A 516 -19.29 -27.52 33.25
N VAL A 517 -19.74 -28.67 33.79
CA VAL A 517 -19.01 -29.45 34.81
C VAL A 517 -18.80 -30.93 34.44
N GLY A 518 -19.49 -31.45 33.43
CA GLY A 518 -19.36 -32.86 33.02
C GLY A 518 -20.02 -33.18 31.68
N VAL A 519 -19.90 -34.42 31.24
CA VAL A 519 -20.65 -34.97 30.10
C VAL A 519 -21.21 -36.35 30.42
N ILE A 520 -22.37 -36.70 29.85
CA ILE A 520 -23.05 -37.97 30.10
C ILE A 520 -22.55 -39.06 29.13
N LEU A 521 -22.19 -40.21 29.68
CA LEU A 521 -21.80 -41.40 28.94
C LEU A 521 -22.94 -41.85 28.02
N GLY A 522 -22.73 -41.80 26.70
CA GLY A 522 -23.75 -42.13 25.70
C GLY A 522 -24.68 -40.97 25.32
N GLY A 523 -24.50 -39.77 25.90
CA GLY A 523 -25.20 -38.57 25.46
C GLY A 523 -24.90 -38.23 23.99
N GLY A 524 -25.88 -37.65 23.27
CA GLY A 524 -25.82 -37.48 21.82
C GLY A 524 -24.56 -36.75 21.32
N GLU A 525 -24.20 -35.62 21.94
CA GLU A 525 -22.97 -34.89 21.59
C GLU A 525 -21.68 -35.68 21.88
N VAL A 526 -21.69 -36.58 22.88
CA VAL A 526 -20.52 -37.41 23.23
C VAL A 526 -20.30 -38.50 22.18
N GLU A 527 -21.35 -39.15 21.69
CA GLU A 527 -21.23 -40.14 20.60
C GLU A 527 -20.95 -39.48 19.25
N ILE A 528 -21.51 -38.30 18.97
CA ILE A 528 -21.12 -37.50 17.79
C ILE A 528 -19.63 -37.11 17.88
N TRP A 529 -19.17 -36.58 19.02
CA TRP A 529 -17.76 -36.23 19.22
C TRP A 529 -16.82 -37.44 19.13
N LYS A 530 -17.20 -38.60 19.68
CA LYS A 530 -16.46 -39.86 19.51
C LYS A 530 -16.38 -40.27 18.04
N ARG A 531 -17.48 -40.23 17.29
CA ARG A 531 -17.53 -40.53 15.86
C ARG A 531 -16.66 -39.58 15.05
N THR A 532 -16.85 -38.26 15.18
CA THR A 532 -16.02 -37.26 14.48
C THR A 532 -14.54 -37.35 14.84
N ARG A 533 -14.19 -37.77 16.07
CA ARG A 533 -12.79 -38.02 16.46
C ARG A 533 -12.24 -39.34 15.92
N ALA A 534 -13.07 -40.38 15.78
CA ALA A 534 -12.69 -41.62 15.11
C ALA A 534 -12.52 -41.42 13.59
N GLU A 535 -13.42 -40.65 12.96
CA GLU A 535 -13.37 -40.21 11.56
C GLU A 535 -12.12 -39.39 11.29
N LYS A 536 -11.88 -38.29 12.02
CA LYS A 536 -10.61 -37.53 11.92
C LYS A 536 -9.38 -38.38 12.26
N GLY A 537 -9.50 -39.38 13.13
CA GLY A 537 -8.43 -40.34 13.43
C GLY A 537 -8.10 -41.23 12.24
N ALA A 538 -9.11 -41.78 11.57
CA ALA A 538 -8.98 -42.57 10.35
C ALA A 538 -8.45 -41.73 9.18
N GLU A 539 -8.94 -40.49 9.01
CA GLU A 539 -8.39 -39.55 8.01
C GLU A 539 -6.92 -39.22 8.26
N ASN A 540 -6.47 -39.09 9.51
CA ASN A 540 -5.05 -38.87 9.82
C ASN A 540 -4.18 -40.11 9.59
N LEU A 541 -4.75 -41.33 9.68
CA LEU A 541 -4.06 -42.56 9.31
C LEU A 541 -3.97 -42.72 7.79
N ALA A 542 -5.05 -42.45 7.05
CA ALA A 542 -5.07 -42.45 5.59
C ALA A 542 -4.18 -41.34 5.01
N GLY A 543 -4.21 -40.14 5.59
CA GLY A 543 -3.41 -38.98 5.19
C GLY A 543 -1.90 -39.17 5.40
N ARG A 544 -1.48 -40.08 6.29
CA ARG A 544 -0.07 -40.48 6.41
C ARG A 544 0.44 -41.32 5.23
N ALA A 545 -0.44 -41.92 4.43
CA ALA A 545 -0.08 -42.64 3.20
C ALA A 545 0.09 -41.71 1.98
N TYR A 546 -0.42 -40.47 2.03
CA TYR A 546 -0.28 -39.47 0.96
C TYR A 546 0.12 -38.11 1.56
N GLY A 547 1.44 -37.89 1.66
CA GLY A 547 2.01 -36.73 2.34
C GLY A 547 1.49 -35.39 1.83
N ARG A 548 1.02 -34.54 2.74
CA ARG A 548 0.59 -33.17 2.47
C ARG A 548 1.14 -32.17 3.50
N GLN A 549 1.29 -30.94 3.03
CA GLN A 549 1.54 -29.77 3.86
C GLN A 549 0.25 -29.35 4.59
N HIS A 550 0.41 -28.89 5.83
CA HIS A 550 -0.49 -28.06 6.66
C HIS A 550 -2.02 -28.09 6.37
N PRO A 551 -2.84 -28.74 7.21
CA PRO A 551 -4.25 -28.41 7.33
C PRO A 551 -4.45 -27.13 8.16
N TYR A 552 -5.47 -26.34 7.80
CA TYR A 552 -6.11 -25.38 8.70
C TYR A 552 -7.46 -25.97 9.10
N ASP A 553 -7.77 -26.05 10.40
CA ASP A 553 -9.05 -26.61 10.86
C ASP A 553 -10.22 -25.69 10.50
N VAL A 554 -11.15 -26.19 9.70
CA VAL A 554 -12.45 -25.57 9.45
C VAL A 554 -13.46 -26.12 10.45
N HIS A 555 -13.84 -25.31 11.44
CA HIS A 555 -14.96 -25.64 12.33
C HIS A 555 -16.30 -25.36 11.63
N VAL A 556 -16.94 -26.42 11.14
CA VAL A 556 -18.29 -26.36 10.57
C VAL A 556 -19.31 -26.11 11.68
N PHE A 557 -20.08 -25.03 11.57
CA PHE A 557 -21.34 -24.88 12.29
C PHE A 557 -22.42 -25.66 11.56
N ILE A 558 -22.95 -26.73 12.17
CA ILE A 558 -24.16 -27.39 11.71
C ILE A 558 -25.35 -26.63 12.31
N SER A 559 -26.06 -25.88 11.47
CA SER A 559 -27.37 -25.33 11.81
C SER A 559 -28.42 -26.36 11.42
N CYS A 560 -28.91 -27.15 12.38
CA CYS A 560 -30.11 -27.96 12.15
C CYS A 560 -31.32 -27.02 11.99
N VAL A 561 -31.94 -27.08 10.83
CA VAL A 561 -33.29 -26.61 10.57
C VAL A 561 -34.07 -27.83 10.09
N GLU A 562 -35.16 -28.15 10.79
CA GLU A 562 -36.27 -28.94 10.26
C GLU A 562 -37.33 -27.99 9.72
#